data_AF-A0A916IDH5-F1
#
_entry.id   AF-A0A916IDH5-F1
#
_cell.length_a   1.000
_cell.length_b   1.000
_cell.length_c   1.000
_cell.angle_alpha   90.00
_cell.angle_beta   90.00
_cell.angle_gamma   90.00
#
_symmetry.space_group_name_H-M   'P 1'
#
loop_
_entity.id
_entity.type
_entity.pdbx_description
1 polymer ?
#
loop_
_entity_poly.entity_id
_entity_poly.type
_entity_poly.pdbx_seq_one_letter_code
_entity_poly.pdbx_strand_id
1 'polypeptide(L)' 'MTVPSTHKVQLVGAGPGDPELLTVKAIRAIRSATVLLVDDLV' A
#
# COMPACT_ATOMS: atom_id res chain seq x y z
N MET A 1 3.01 28.41 -15.03
CA MET A 1 3.96 27.89 -14.03
C MET A 1 3.21 26.85 -13.20
N THR A 2 3.39 25.56 -13.45
CA THR A 2 2.68 24.48 -12.72
C THR A 2 3.48 24.07 -11.49
N VAL A 3 2.87 24.18 -10.31
CA VAL A 3 3.47 23.67 -9.06
C VAL A 3 3.43 22.14 -9.12
N PRO A 4 4.55 21.42 -8.91
CA PRO A 4 4.52 19.97 -8.88
C PRO A 4 3.63 19.49 -7.73
N SER A 5 2.64 18.65 -8.04
CA SER A 5 1.81 18.01 -7.03
C SER A 5 2.54 16.81 -6.42
N THR A 6 2.71 16.83 -5.10
CA THR A 6 3.33 15.73 -4.36
C THR A 6 2.32 14.58 -4.24
N HIS A 7 2.64 13.46 -4.88
CA HIS A 7 1.88 12.22 -4.73
C HIS A 7 2.57 11.32 -3.69
N LYS A 8 1.78 10.60 -2.89
CA LYS A 8 2.30 9.71 -1.84
C LYS A 8 2.41 8.29 -2.38
N VAL A 9 3.59 7.69 -2.19
CA VAL A 9 3.83 6.27 -2.43
C VAL A 9 4.14 5.63 -1.09
N GLN A 10 3.53 4.47 -0.82
CA GLN A 10 3.75 3.72 0.41
C GLN A 10 4.13 2.29 0.07
N LEU A 11 5.24 1.81 0.63
CA LEU A 11 5.60 0.40 0.61
C LEU A 11 4.97 -0.27 1.83
N VAL A 12 4.28 -1.38 1.59
CA VAL A 12 3.54 -2.14 2.60
C VAL A 12 3.94 -3.60 2.48
N GLY A 13 4.35 -4.22 3.59
CA GLY A 13 4.55 -5.67 3.61
C GLY A 13 3.20 -6.39 3.71
N ALA A 14 2.96 -7.36 2.82
CA ALA A 14 1.73 -8.14 2.80
C ALA A 14 1.66 -9.23 3.89
N GLY A 15 2.80 -9.54 4.53
CA GLY A 15 2.92 -10.67 5.46
C GLY A 15 3.11 -12.00 4.72
N PRO A 16 3.02 -13.15 5.41
CA PRO A 16 3.32 -14.46 4.85
C PRO A 16 2.16 -15.11 4.08
N GLY A 17 1.05 -14.40 3.85
CA GLY A 17 -0.12 -14.89 3.09
C GLY A 17 -1.43 -14.94 3.89
N ASP A 18 -1.37 -14.91 5.22
CA ASP A 18 -2.58 -14.82 6.07
C ASP A 18 -3.04 -13.35 6.21
N PRO A 19 -4.25 -12.98 5.74
CA PRO A 19 -4.77 -11.62 5.84
C PRO A 19 -4.91 -11.09 7.27
N GLU A 20 -5.10 -11.96 8.27
CA GLU A 20 -5.23 -11.54 9.68
C GLU A 20 -3.92 -10.98 10.24
N LEU A 21 -2.79 -11.29 9.60
CA LEU A 21 -1.46 -10.80 9.99
C LEU A 21 -1.15 -9.40 9.44
N LEU A 22 -2.04 -8.81 8.63
CA LEU A 22 -1.86 -7.43 8.17
C LEU A 22 -1.99 -6.44 9.33
N THR A 23 -1.02 -5.54 9.42
CA THR A 23 -1.10 -4.45 10.40
C THR A 23 -2.26 -3.50 10.10
N VAL A 24 -2.81 -2.87 11.13
CA VAL A 24 -3.86 -1.84 10.96
C VAL A 24 -3.38 -0.70 10.05
N LYS A 25 -2.08 -0.36 10.07
CA LYS A 25 -1.50 0.65 9.18
C LYS A 25 -1.49 0.19 7.72
N ALA A 26 -1.17 -1.07 7.45
CA ALA A 26 -1.21 -1.67 6.11
C ALA A 26 -2.63 -1.62 5.55
N ILE A 27 -3.63 -2.06 6.33
CA ILE A 27 -5.04 -2.04 5.93
C ILE A 27 -5.50 -0.62 5.60
N ARG A 28 -5.13 0.37 6.44
CA ARG A 28 -5.47 1.78 6.19
C ARG A 28 -4.83 2.32 4.91
N ALA A 29 -3.56 2.00 4.67
CA ALA A 29 -2.85 2.41 3.47
C ALA A 29 -3.49 1.82 2.21
N ILE A 30 -3.73 0.51 2.19
CA ILE A 30 -4.38 -0.22 1.09
C ILE A 30 -5.77 0.35 0.81
N ARG A 31 -6.60 0.56 1.83
CA ARG A 31 -7.95 1.14 1.68
C ARG A 31 -7.94 2.57 1.13
N SER A 32 -6.89 3.34 1.41
CA SER A 32 -6.77 4.71 0.92
C SER A 32 -6.12 4.83 -0.45
N ALA A 33 -5.52 3.74 -0.96
CA ALA A 33 -4.79 3.75 -2.21
C ALA A 33 -5.73 3.74 -3.40
N THR A 34 -5.51 4.65 -4.34
CA THR A 34 -6.22 4.65 -5.63
C THR A 34 -5.68 3.57 -6.57
N VAL A 35 -4.40 3.20 -6.41
CA VAL A 35 -3.72 2.16 -7.18
C VAL A 35 -2.96 1.27 -6.21
N LEU A 36 -3.12 -0.04 -6.35
CA LEU A 36 -2.38 -1.04 -5.60
C LEU A 36 -1.52 -1.83 -6.59
N LEU A 37 -0.20 -1.76 -6.41
CA LEU A 37 0.76 -2.62 -7.11
C LEU A 37 1.11 -3.77 -6.18
N VAL A 38 0.83 -5.00 -6.62
CA VAL A 38 1.14 -6.23 -5.89
C VAL A 38 2.22 -7.00 -6.63
N ASP A 39 3.07 -7.71 -5.87
CA ASP A 39 4.00 -8.69 -6.42
C ASP A 39 3.41 -10.11 -6.33
N ASP A 40 4.07 -11.05 -7.00
CA ASP A 40 3.72 -12.48 -7.02
C ASP A 40 4.84 -13.26 -6.31
N LEU A 41 5.10 -12.93 -5.04
CA LEU A 41 6.24 -13.47 -4.30
C LEU A 41 5.94 -14.74 -3.49
N VAL A 42 4.67 -15.13 -3.31
CA VAL A 42 4.24 -16.39 -2.66
C VAL A 42 2.81 -16.80 -3.04
#